data_AF-A0A177M902-F1
#
_entry.id   AF-A0A177M902-F1
#
_cell.length_a   1.000
_cell.length_b   1.000
_cell.length_c   1.000
_cell.angle_alpha   90.00
_cell.angle_beta   90.00
_cell.angle_gamma   90.00
#
_symmetry.space_group_name_H-M   'P 1'
#
loop_
_entity.id
_entity.type
_entity.pdbx_description
1 polymer ?
#
loop_
_entity_poly.entity_id
_entity_poly.type
_entity_poly.pdbx_seq_one_letter_code
_entity_poly.pdbx_strand_id
1 'polypeptide(L)'
;MSGRIDFTMGFNTGKAAKAGSGDSSYRIYVFGNFSGAAAPWEQSKIRKIDVDNFEQVMAQILPTLEVSPGISLQFPTLDDFHPDAWLGEIKLLADLRTLKSELGNPNTAVQAAAKIQAFFPAVAVVDPVAPASATESQDDMLERLLGKKSEGAVAVSDSLDSLLKQIVEPHVAKDANPQHRALIDLIDTATAQLVKALLHRQDVQALEALWRATDGLVHEEAADAQQIYLLDISQAQLLAELEKGSDSVVQRLQQHIQTGDGEQDVLFVADYVFSDTADDKALLGFCADLAAQCAAGFLAGAGNGLVVGALQNAAEWLAYRQEIAADSVILAYPRVLMRLPYGSKRDPLETFAFEECADIPQTDELLWGNPAFLAARVLLRAAQEQTTAEQFFFADVPAFSYELDGEQVLQPATEVVLNEAQANNLLAQNIMPILGYRQRQGLRLLGLETLS
;
A
#
# COMPACT_ATOMS: atom_id res chain seq x y z
N MET A 1 23.33 23.31 20.19
CA MET A 1 22.60 24.40 19.50
C MET A 1 21.66 23.73 18.52
N SER A 2 20.47 23.35 19.00
CA SER A 2 19.47 22.64 18.18
C SER A 2 18.67 23.69 17.42
N GLY A 3 18.88 23.77 16.11
CA GLY A 3 18.16 24.69 15.24
C GLY A 3 16.71 24.25 15.13
N ARG A 4 15.81 24.98 15.82
CA ARG A 4 14.38 24.98 15.50
C ARG A 4 14.25 25.45 14.05
N ILE A 5 14.00 24.54 13.13
CA ILE A 5 13.65 24.88 11.75
C ILE A 5 12.18 25.30 11.78
N ASP A 6 11.93 26.59 12.01
CA ASP A 6 10.63 27.19 11.83
C ASP A 6 10.37 27.36 10.33
N PHE A 7 9.51 26.50 9.78
CA PHE A 7 9.06 26.57 8.40
C PHE A 7 8.00 27.67 8.25
N THR A 8 8.41 28.93 8.13
CA THR A 8 7.55 30.02 7.67
C THR A 8 7.76 30.23 6.18
N MET A 9 7.08 29.45 5.35
CA MET A 9 7.00 29.70 3.90
C MET A 9 5.69 30.41 3.55
N GLY A 10 5.78 31.38 2.63
CA GLY A 10 4.64 32.12 2.11
C GLY A 10 3.78 31.22 1.23
N PHE A 11 2.48 31.23 1.50
CA PHE A 11 1.48 30.48 0.75
C PHE A 11 1.31 31.10 -0.64
N ASN A 12 1.59 30.33 -1.69
CA ASN A 12 1.16 30.70 -3.02
C ASN A 12 -0.26 30.15 -3.20
N THR A 13 -1.26 30.98 -2.94
CA THR A 13 -2.68 30.67 -3.26
C THR A 13 -3.02 31.11 -4.68
N GLY A 14 -2.02 31.10 -5.58
CA GLY A 14 -2.09 31.67 -6.90
C GLY A 14 -2.86 30.75 -7.84
N LYS A 15 -4.16 31.05 -8.04
CA LYS A 15 -5.09 30.28 -8.88
C LYS A 15 -5.29 28.83 -8.41
N ALA A 16 -5.77 28.65 -7.18
CA ALA A 16 -6.62 27.50 -6.91
C ALA A 16 -7.72 27.46 -8.00
N ALA A 17 -7.90 26.30 -8.65
CA ALA A 17 -9.03 26.05 -9.53
C ALA A 17 -10.28 26.65 -8.86
N LYS A 18 -10.94 27.60 -9.54
CA LYS A 18 -11.99 28.48 -9.01
C LYS A 18 -12.67 27.88 -7.77
N ALA A 19 -12.20 28.28 -6.57
CA ALA A 19 -12.97 28.08 -5.37
C ALA A 19 -14.27 28.87 -5.58
N GLY A 20 -15.38 28.15 -5.74
CA GLY A 20 -16.71 28.73 -5.82
C GLY A 20 -16.95 29.65 -4.62
N SER A 21 -17.81 30.65 -4.81
CA SER A 21 -18.28 31.51 -3.71
C SER A 21 -18.76 30.65 -2.54
N GLY A 22 -18.38 31.02 -1.31
CA GLY A 22 -18.56 30.24 -0.09
C GLY A 22 -19.84 29.42 0.00
N ASP A 23 -19.66 28.16 0.41
CA ASP A 23 -20.60 27.03 0.41
C ASP A 23 -20.62 26.21 -0.90
N SER A 24 -19.44 25.91 -1.47
CA SER A 24 -19.32 24.99 -2.60
C SER A 24 -19.34 23.53 -2.14
N SER A 25 -20.43 22.82 -2.43
CA SER A 25 -20.49 21.36 -2.30
C SER A 25 -19.85 20.69 -3.51
N TYR A 26 -19.02 19.69 -3.26
CA TYR A 26 -18.38 18.84 -4.25
C TYR A 26 -19.16 17.55 -4.49
N ARG A 27 -19.13 17.11 -5.76
CA ARG A 27 -19.38 15.73 -6.15
C ARG A 27 -18.05 15.04 -6.42
N ILE A 28 -17.66 14.17 -5.49
CA ILE A 28 -16.38 13.47 -5.53
C ILE A 28 -16.58 12.07 -6.11
N TYR A 29 -15.80 11.72 -7.13
CA TYR A 29 -15.71 10.36 -7.65
C TYR A 29 -14.34 9.80 -7.34
N VAL A 30 -14.29 8.73 -6.56
CA VAL A 30 -13.08 8.02 -6.18
C VAL A 30 -12.86 6.84 -7.12
N PHE A 31 -11.73 6.83 -7.82
CA PHE A 31 -11.34 5.80 -8.78
C PHE A 31 -10.32 4.87 -8.13
N GLY A 32 -10.49 3.57 -8.25
CA GLY A 32 -9.57 2.58 -7.70
C GLY A 32 -10.07 1.15 -7.89
N ASN A 33 -9.22 0.18 -7.56
CA ASN A 33 -9.54 -1.25 -7.64
C ASN A 33 -10.22 -1.73 -6.34
N PHE A 34 -11.43 -1.26 -6.07
CA PHE A 34 -12.14 -1.53 -4.81
C PHE A 34 -12.54 -2.99 -4.64
N SER A 35 -12.82 -3.72 -5.72
CA SER A 35 -13.18 -5.14 -5.64
C SER A 35 -11.97 -6.07 -5.46
N GLY A 36 -10.75 -5.61 -5.72
CA GLY A 36 -9.54 -6.44 -5.69
C GLY A 36 -9.47 -7.50 -6.79
N ALA A 37 -10.59 -7.84 -7.43
CA ALA A 37 -10.71 -8.89 -8.44
C ALA A 37 -10.60 -8.32 -9.85
N ALA A 38 -10.20 -9.16 -10.81
CA ALA A 38 -10.14 -8.83 -12.24
C ALA A 38 -11.54 -8.72 -12.91
N ALA A 39 -12.58 -8.34 -12.16
CA ALA A 39 -13.90 -8.16 -12.73
C ALA A 39 -13.85 -7.05 -13.80
N PRO A 40 -14.51 -7.26 -14.97
CA PRO A 40 -14.55 -6.22 -16.00
C PRO A 40 -15.22 -4.95 -15.45
N TRP A 41 -14.59 -3.79 -15.62
CA TRP A 41 -15.10 -2.50 -15.13
C TRP A 41 -16.48 -2.18 -15.74
N GLU A 42 -16.86 -2.77 -16.86
CA GLU A 42 -18.17 -2.60 -17.48
C GLU A 42 -19.32 -3.00 -16.55
N GLN A 43 -19.06 -3.95 -15.63
CA GLN A 43 -20.00 -4.40 -14.59
C GLN A 43 -19.95 -3.52 -13.33
N SER A 44 -18.93 -2.68 -13.20
CA SER A 44 -18.78 -1.73 -12.10
C SER A 44 -19.93 -0.73 -12.07
N LYS A 45 -20.47 -0.53 -10.87
CA LYS A 45 -21.53 0.45 -10.61
C LYS A 45 -20.91 1.62 -9.86
N ILE A 46 -21.34 2.83 -10.22
CA ILE A 46 -21.07 4.01 -9.39
C ILE A 46 -21.91 3.88 -8.12
N ARG A 47 -21.25 3.87 -6.97
CA ARG A 47 -21.90 3.67 -5.66
C ARG A 47 -21.66 4.89 -4.79
N LYS A 48 -22.73 5.48 -4.25
CA LYS A 48 -22.59 6.51 -3.22
C LYS A 48 -22.00 5.88 -1.96
N ILE A 49 -21.09 6.60 -1.31
CA ILE A 49 -20.49 6.21 -0.03
C ILE A 49 -20.43 7.41 0.92
N ASP A 50 -20.66 7.17 2.20
CA ASP A 50 -20.50 8.11 3.30
C ASP A 50 -20.15 7.35 4.59
N VAL A 51 -19.96 8.06 5.70
CA VAL A 51 -19.63 7.45 7.00
C VAL A 51 -20.69 6.47 7.50
N ASP A 52 -21.97 6.69 7.18
CA ASP A 52 -23.08 5.88 7.68
C ASP A 52 -23.24 4.55 6.93
N ASN A 53 -22.85 4.51 5.64
CA ASN A 53 -23.00 3.33 4.79
C ASN A 53 -21.69 2.65 4.39
N PHE A 54 -20.55 3.13 4.88
CA PHE A 54 -19.21 2.66 4.49
C PHE A 54 -19.08 1.13 4.53
N GLU A 55 -19.34 0.49 5.67
CA GLU A 55 -19.27 -0.96 5.83
C GLU A 55 -20.27 -1.69 4.91
N GLN A 56 -21.46 -1.14 4.74
CA GLN A 56 -22.48 -1.72 3.87
C GLN A 56 -22.03 -1.72 2.41
N VAL A 57 -21.40 -0.63 1.94
CA VAL A 57 -20.89 -0.51 0.57
C VAL A 57 -19.72 -1.47 0.35
N MET A 58 -18.80 -1.55 1.32
CA MET A 58 -17.67 -2.49 1.27
C MET A 58 -18.16 -3.94 1.21
N ALA A 59 -19.10 -4.34 2.07
CA ALA A 59 -19.70 -5.68 2.05
C ALA A 59 -20.47 -5.99 0.75
N GLN A 60 -21.05 -4.99 0.09
CA GLN A 60 -21.72 -5.17 -1.21
C GLN A 60 -20.75 -5.32 -2.38
N ILE A 61 -19.59 -4.66 -2.32
CA ILE A 61 -18.51 -4.85 -3.29
C ILE A 61 -17.85 -6.21 -3.05
N LEU A 62 -17.77 -6.63 -1.79
CA LEU A 62 -17.10 -7.83 -1.32
C LEU A 62 -15.68 -7.96 -1.90
N PRO A 63 -14.77 -7.02 -1.55
CA PRO A 63 -13.39 -7.07 -2.02
C PRO A 63 -12.79 -8.46 -1.83
N THR A 64 -12.21 -9.01 -2.90
CA THR A 64 -11.72 -10.39 -2.93
C THR A 64 -10.35 -10.44 -3.61
N LEU A 65 -9.38 -11.10 -2.96
CA LEU A 65 -8.04 -11.34 -3.51
C LEU A 65 -7.72 -12.83 -3.55
N GLU A 66 -7.16 -13.29 -4.67
CA GLU A 66 -6.63 -14.66 -4.75
C GLU A 66 -5.22 -14.70 -4.19
N VAL A 67 -5.08 -15.29 -3.00
CA VAL A 67 -3.80 -15.31 -2.28
C VAL A 67 -2.92 -16.49 -2.64
N SER A 68 -3.51 -17.58 -3.09
CA SER A 68 -2.80 -18.67 -3.74
C SER A 68 -3.80 -19.45 -4.60
N PRO A 69 -3.35 -20.31 -5.55
CA PRO A 69 -4.26 -21.05 -6.40
C PRO A 69 -5.35 -21.78 -5.60
N GLY A 70 -6.59 -21.29 -5.74
CA GLY A 70 -7.76 -21.85 -5.03
C GLY A 70 -7.96 -21.40 -3.57
N ILE A 71 -7.21 -20.41 -3.09
CA ILE A 71 -7.45 -19.73 -1.81
C ILE A 71 -7.70 -18.24 -2.08
N SER A 72 -8.89 -17.78 -1.74
CA SER A 72 -9.28 -16.38 -1.84
C SER A 72 -9.59 -15.83 -0.45
N LEU A 73 -9.13 -14.60 -0.20
CA LEU A 73 -9.52 -13.82 0.98
C LEU A 73 -10.59 -12.81 0.59
N GLN A 74 -11.55 -12.61 1.48
CA GLN A 74 -12.61 -11.63 1.32
C GLN A 74 -12.52 -10.60 2.42
N PHE A 75 -12.79 -9.35 2.09
CA PHE A 75 -12.69 -8.23 3.03
C PHE A 75 -14.03 -7.48 3.07
N PRO A 76 -15.08 -8.03 3.70
CA PRO A 76 -16.36 -7.33 3.81
C PRO A 76 -16.30 -6.03 4.65
N THR A 77 -15.32 -5.90 5.53
CA THR A 77 -15.06 -4.74 6.41
C THR A 77 -13.57 -4.39 6.46
N LEU A 78 -13.22 -3.22 6.98
CA LEU A 78 -11.81 -2.82 7.16
C LEU A 78 -11.06 -3.72 8.15
N ASP A 79 -11.75 -4.24 9.16
CA ASP A 79 -11.16 -5.11 10.18
C ASP A 79 -10.69 -6.45 9.60
N ASP A 80 -11.21 -6.86 8.44
CA ASP A 80 -10.80 -8.10 7.76
C ASP A 80 -9.39 -7.99 7.16
N PHE A 81 -8.79 -6.79 7.06
CA PHE A 81 -7.37 -6.62 6.75
C PHE A 81 -6.47 -6.95 7.95
N HIS A 82 -7.04 -7.11 9.15
CA HIS A 82 -6.28 -7.48 10.34
C HIS A 82 -5.82 -8.95 10.26
N PRO A 83 -4.55 -9.26 10.54
CA PRO A 83 -4.02 -10.62 10.43
C PRO A 83 -4.77 -11.70 11.23
N ASP A 84 -5.36 -11.33 12.36
CA ASP A 84 -6.13 -12.27 13.18
C ASP A 84 -7.36 -12.83 12.44
N ALA A 85 -7.94 -12.08 11.49
CA ALA A 85 -9.05 -12.54 10.66
C ALA A 85 -8.65 -13.72 9.76
N TRP A 86 -7.42 -13.69 9.22
CA TRP A 86 -6.96 -14.68 8.22
C TRP A 86 -6.63 -16.05 8.82
N LEU A 87 -6.35 -16.10 10.13
CA LEU A 87 -5.93 -17.33 10.81
C LEU A 87 -6.99 -18.43 10.78
N GLY A 88 -8.27 -18.05 10.65
CA GLY A 88 -9.39 -18.99 10.51
C GLY A 88 -9.76 -19.32 9.06
N GLU A 89 -9.47 -18.41 8.12
CA GLU A 89 -9.87 -18.54 6.71
C GLU A 89 -8.87 -19.35 5.88
N ILE A 90 -7.58 -19.17 6.16
CA ILE A 90 -6.52 -19.88 5.45
C ILE A 90 -6.30 -21.22 6.13
N LYS A 91 -6.70 -22.30 5.45
CA LYS A 91 -6.56 -23.68 5.95
C LYS A 91 -5.18 -23.99 6.51
N LEU A 92 -4.10 -23.55 5.84
CA LEU A 92 -2.73 -23.77 6.30
C LEU A 92 -2.47 -23.13 7.68
N LEU A 93 -2.94 -21.89 7.89
CA LEU A 93 -2.80 -21.19 9.18
C LEU A 93 -3.65 -21.85 10.26
N ALA A 94 -4.87 -22.28 9.92
CA ALA A 94 -5.77 -23.01 10.81
C ALA A 94 -5.18 -24.37 11.24
N ASP A 95 -4.57 -25.10 10.31
CA ASP A 95 -3.89 -26.39 10.55
C ASP A 95 -2.68 -26.19 11.48
N LEU A 96 -1.85 -25.17 11.24
CA LEU A 96 -0.72 -24.81 12.10
C LEU A 96 -1.17 -24.44 13.53
N ARG A 97 -2.25 -23.66 13.66
CA ARG A 97 -2.84 -23.32 14.96
C ARG A 97 -3.35 -24.55 15.70
N THR A 98 -3.99 -25.47 14.99
CA THR A 98 -4.47 -26.74 15.56
C THR A 98 -3.29 -27.59 16.05
N LEU A 99 -2.23 -27.72 15.25
CA LEU A 99 -1.01 -28.44 15.63
C LEU A 99 -0.33 -27.82 16.86
N LYS A 100 -0.26 -26.49 16.94
CA LYS A 100 0.25 -25.78 18.13
C LYS A 100 -0.55 -26.13 19.39
N SER A 101 -1.88 -26.12 19.29
CA SER A 101 -2.78 -26.50 20.40
C SER A 101 -2.58 -27.96 20.83
N GLU A 102 -2.46 -28.88 19.86
CA GLU A 102 -2.21 -30.31 20.13
C GLU A 102 -0.83 -30.55 20.77
N LEU A 103 0.21 -29.78 20.40
CA LEU A 103 1.54 -29.83 21.01
C LEU A 103 1.58 -29.25 22.43
N GLY A 104 0.74 -28.25 22.71
CA GLY A 104 0.61 -27.65 24.04
C GLY A 104 -0.08 -28.56 25.06
N ASN A 105 -0.80 -29.59 24.62
CA ASN A 105 -1.49 -30.54 25.49
C ASN A 105 -0.66 -31.84 25.67
N PRO A 106 -0.26 -32.18 26.92
CA PRO A 106 0.58 -33.35 27.20
C PRO A 106 0.04 -34.69 26.66
N ASN A 107 -1.28 -34.81 26.50
CA ASN A 107 -1.91 -36.06 26.05
C ASN A 107 -1.91 -36.24 24.51
N THR A 108 -1.73 -35.16 23.76
CA THR A 108 -1.79 -35.15 22.28
C THR A 108 -0.45 -34.81 21.64
N ALA A 109 0.51 -34.28 22.41
CA ALA A 109 1.77 -33.75 21.91
C ALA A 109 2.61 -34.76 21.11
N VAL A 110 2.67 -36.03 21.54
CA VAL A 110 3.45 -37.07 20.84
C VAL A 110 2.88 -37.37 19.44
N GLN A 111 1.56 -37.37 19.29
CA GLN A 111 0.91 -37.61 18.01
C GLN A 111 1.06 -36.40 17.07
N ALA A 112 0.94 -35.19 17.61
CA ALA A 112 1.16 -33.96 16.85
C ALA A 112 2.61 -33.82 16.36
N ALA A 113 3.59 -34.11 17.21
CA ALA A 113 5.00 -34.13 16.83
C ALA A 113 5.28 -35.15 15.71
N ALA A 114 4.66 -36.33 15.77
CA ALA A 114 4.78 -37.35 14.71
C ALA A 114 4.15 -36.88 13.38
N LYS A 115 3.02 -36.16 13.41
CA LYS A 115 2.42 -35.55 12.20
C LYS A 115 3.38 -34.54 11.57
N ILE A 116 3.99 -33.66 12.37
CA ILE A 116 4.93 -32.65 11.86
C ILE A 116 6.16 -33.31 11.24
N GLN A 117 6.75 -34.32 11.89
CA GLN A 117 7.88 -35.07 11.35
C GLN A 117 7.54 -35.82 10.06
N ALA A 118 6.30 -36.28 9.90
CA ALA A 118 5.83 -36.91 8.66
C ALA A 118 5.64 -35.91 7.50
N PHE A 119 5.22 -34.67 7.81
CA PHE A 119 5.09 -33.59 6.82
C PHE A 119 6.44 -32.95 6.47
N PHE A 120 7.37 -32.91 7.41
CA PHE A 120 8.70 -32.33 7.26
C PHE A 120 9.78 -33.39 7.53
N PRO A 121 10.03 -34.34 6.60
CA PRO A 121 10.97 -35.45 6.81
C PRO A 121 12.44 -35.01 6.97
N ALA A 122 12.76 -33.74 6.72
CA ALA A 122 14.07 -33.15 7.02
C ALA A 122 14.31 -32.87 8.52
N VAL A 123 13.29 -33.06 9.38
CA VAL A 123 13.41 -32.98 10.85
C VAL A 123 13.68 -34.37 11.46
N ALA A 124 14.24 -35.30 10.66
CA ALA A 124 14.70 -36.59 11.17
C ALA A 124 16.01 -36.41 11.95
N VAL A 125 15.92 -36.70 13.24
CA VAL A 125 17.01 -36.86 14.20
C VAL A 125 18.22 -37.54 13.57
N VAL A 126 19.37 -36.86 13.56
CA VAL A 126 20.66 -37.50 13.26
C VAL A 126 21.00 -38.41 14.43
N ASP A 127 20.81 -39.71 14.25
CA ASP A 127 21.44 -40.73 15.09
C ASP A 127 22.97 -40.67 14.94
N PRO A 128 23.75 -40.91 16.01
CA PRO A 128 25.19 -40.73 16.00
C PRO A 128 25.85 -41.84 15.17
N VAL A 129 26.31 -41.50 13.97
CA VAL A 129 27.18 -42.37 13.18
C VAL A 129 28.59 -42.30 13.77
N ALA A 130 29.06 -43.44 14.29
CA ALA A 130 30.45 -43.69 14.63
C ALA A 130 31.35 -43.58 13.37
N PRO A 131 32.64 -43.25 13.50
CA PRO A 131 33.40 -42.58 12.46
C PRO A 131 33.76 -43.52 11.32
N ALA A 132 33.49 -43.10 10.08
CA ALA A 132 34.02 -43.72 8.88
C ALA A 132 35.00 -42.76 8.18
N SER A 133 36.18 -43.33 7.93
CA SER A 133 37.41 -42.80 7.38
C SER A 133 37.30 -42.03 6.05
N ALA A 134 38.28 -41.13 5.87
CA ALA A 134 38.60 -40.34 4.69
C ALA A 134 38.72 -41.12 3.36
N THR A 135 38.33 -40.51 2.24
CA THR A 135 39.24 -40.10 1.13
C THR A 135 38.46 -39.28 0.08
N GLU A 136 38.84 -38.04 -0.16
CA GLU A 136 38.56 -37.33 -1.43
C GLU A 136 39.52 -37.86 -2.49
N SER A 137 39.03 -38.24 -3.67
CA SER A 137 39.88 -38.53 -4.83
C SER A 137 40.09 -37.26 -5.65
N GLN A 138 41.30 -37.12 -6.18
CA GLN A 138 41.75 -35.96 -6.96
C GLN A 138 41.14 -35.90 -8.38
N ASP A 139 40.32 -36.89 -8.75
CA ASP A 139 39.69 -37.00 -10.06
C ASP A 139 38.53 -36.01 -10.23
N ASP A 140 37.78 -35.72 -9.16
CA ASP A 140 36.66 -34.76 -9.18
C ASP A 140 37.14 -33.29 -9.27
N MET A 141 38.39 -33.03 -8.89
CA MET A 141 39.00 -31.69 -8.97
C MET A 141 39.52 -31.36 -10.38
N LEU A 142 39.87 -32.38 -11.18
CA LEU A 142 40.41 -32.24 -12.54
C LEU A 142 39.32 -32.01 -13.60
N GLU A 143 38.10 -32.55 -13.40
CA GLU A 143 36.99 -32.31 -14.34
C GLU A 143 36.47 -30.86 -14.29
N ARG A 144 36.65 -30.16 -13.16
CA ARG A 144 36.25 -28.76 -12.97
C ARG A 144 37.17 -27.74 -13.65
N LEU A 145 38.42 -28.10 -13.96
CA LEU A 145 39.43 -27.21 -14.55
C LEU A 145 39.48 -27.26 -16.09
N LEU A 146 38.80 -28.22 -16.72
CA LEU A 146 38.88 -28.46 -18.18
C LEU A 146 37.75 -27.82 -19.01
N GLY A 147 37.07 -26.80 -18.47
CA GLY A 147 36.35 -25.81 -19.28
C GLY A 147 35.24 -26.36 -20.17
N LYS A 148 34.05 -26.58 -19.60
CA LYS A 148 32.80 -26.67 -20.38
C LYS A 148 31.73 -25.71 -19.86
N LYS A 149 31.11 -25.07 -20.84
CA LYS A 149 30.16 -23.96 -20.82
C LYS A 149 28.85 -24.33 -20.10
N SER A 150 28.42 -23.48 -19.17
CA SER A 150 27.11 -23.55 -18.52
C SER A 150 26.05 -22.90 -19.40
N GLU A 151 25.09 -23.69 -19.89
CA GLU A 151 23.77 -23.22 -20.31
C GLU A 151 22.73 -24.16 -19.69
N GLY A 152 21.88 -23.58 -18.83
CA GLY A 152 20.79 -24.26 -18.14
C GLY A 152 20.10 -23.27 -17.21
N ALA A 153 18.99 -22.71 -17.70
CA ALA A 153 18.19 -21.67 -17.06
C ALA A 153 17.75 -22.04 -15.63
N VAL A 154 17.90 -21.08 -14.71
CA VAL A 154 17.32 -21.14 -13.37
C VAL A 154 15.84 -20.78 -13.52
N ALA A 155 14.97 -21.78 -13.41
CA ALA A 155 13.58 -21.54 -13.06
C ALA A 155 13.54 -21.25 -11.56
N VAL A 156 13.28 -19.99 -11.21
CA VAL A 156 12.95 -19.59 -9.84
C VAL A 156 11.52 -20.05 -9.58
N SER A 157 11.38 -21.27 -9.07
CA SER A 157 10.21 -21.68 -8.30
C SER A 157 10.54 -21.46 -6.83
N ASP A 158 10.35 -20.22 -6.36
CA ASP A 158 10.31 -19.88 -4.93
C ASP A 158 9.14 -20.63 -4.31
N SER A 159 9.41 -21.87 -3.92
CA SER A 159 8.47 -22.71 -3.22
C SER A 159 8.66 -22.39 -1.75
N LEU A 160 7.56 -22.10 -1.06
CA LEU A 160 7.47 -22.00 0.41
C LEU A 160 8.32 -23.06 1.14
N ASP A 161 8.44 -24.24 0.52
CA ASP A 161 9.24 -25.40 0.95
C ASP A 161 10.76 -25.16 0.98
N SER A 162 11.33 -24.34 0.09
CA SER A 162 12.76 -23.99 0.10
C SER A 162 13.08 -23.00 1.21
N LEU A 163 12.20 -22.03 1.44
CA LEU A 163 12.24 -21.10 2.56
C LEU A 163 12.14 -21.85 3.89
N LEU A 164 11.13 -22.73 4.02
CA LEU A 164 10.97 -23.62 5.17
C LEU A 164 12.21 -24.48 5.42
N LYS A 165 12.85 -25.02 4.37
CA LYS A 165 14.10 -25.78 4.51
C LYS A 165 15.27 -24.94 5.04
N GLN A 166 15.42 -23.71 4.57
CA GLN A 166 16.56 -22.86 4.90
C GLN A 166 16.49 -22.30 6.33
N ILE A 167 15.29 -22.16 6.88
CA ILE A 167 15.04 -21.69 8.26
C ILE A 167 15.33 -22.77 9.31
N VAL A 168 15.13 -24.04 8.94
CA VAL A 168 15.20 -25.18 9.87
C VAL A 168 16.65 -25.67 10.08
N GLU A 169 17.57 -25.38 9.16
CA GLU A 169 18.95 -25.90 9.17
C GLU A 169 19.82 -25.53 10.40
N PRO A 170 19.71 -24.34 11.06
CA PRO A 170 20.66 -24.01 12.12
C PRO A 170 20.29 -24.46 13.55
N HIS A 171 19.08 -24.98 13.83
CA HIS A 171 18.55 -25.00 15.21
C HIS A 171 18.24 -26.39 15.82
N VAL A 172 19.16 -27.36 15.71
CA VAL A 172 18.99 -28.69 16.33
C VAL A 172 19.89 -28.89 17.55
N ALA A 173 19.30 -28.91 18.76
CA ALA A 173 19.93 -29.42 19.98
C ALA A 173 18.96 -30.30 20.81
N LYS A 174 19.52 -31.33 21.44
CA LYS A 174 18.86 -32.50 22.08
C LYS A 174 18.27 -32.18 23.46
N ASP A 175 16.98 -32.49 23.67
CA ASP A 175 16.43 -33.26 24.82
C ASP A 175 14.87 -33.35 24.74
N ALA A 176 14.27 -34.41 25.30
CA ALA A 176 12.90 -34.91 25.04
C ALA A 176 11.71 -34.13 25.66
N ASN A 177 11.91 -32.86 26.02
CA ASN A 177 10.89 -31.89 26.45
C ASN A 177 11.17 -30.50 25.81
N PRO A 178 12.44 -30.13 25.56
CA PRO A 178 12.79 -29.07 24.61
C PRO A 178 12.25 -29.27 23.19
N GLN A 179 12.01 -30.51 22.76
CA GLN A 179 11.49 -30.79 21.42
C GLN A 179 10.10 -30.20 21.16
N HIS A 180 9.16 -30.29 22.11
CA HIS A 180 7.82 -29.70 21.92
C HIS A 180 7.87 -28.17 21.90
N ARG A 181 8.69 -27.58 22.78
CA ARG A 181 8.85 -26.13 22.81
C ARG A 181 9.49 -25.63 21.51
N ALA A 182 10.54 -26.29 21.04
CA ALA A 182 11.17 -25.98 19.76
C ALA A 182 10.20 -26.12 18.56
N LEU A 183 9.33 -27.14 18.57
CA LEU A 183 8.29 -27.30 17.55
C LEU A 183 7.24 -26.20 17.61
N ILE A 184 6.82 -25.77 18.82
CA ILE A 184 5.91 -24.64 18.99
C ILE A 184 6.55 -23.35 18.49
N ASP A 185 7.81 -23.09 18.86
CA ASP A 185 8.55 -21.89 18.42
C ASP A 185 8.75 -21.90 16.88
N LEU A 186 8.94 -23.08 16.27
CA LEU A 186 8.97 -23.25 14.82
C LEU A 186 7.62 -22.92 14.18
N ILE A 187 6.50 -23.42 14.72
CA ILE A 187 5.16 -23.11 14.23
C ILE A 187 4.89 -21.61 14.33
N ASP A 188 5.26 -20.97 15.45
CA ASP A 188 5.08 -19.53 15.64
C ASP A 188 5.89 -18.73 14.63
N THR A 189 7.15 -19.11 14.40
CA THR A 189 7.99 -18.49 13.39
C THR A 189 7.41 -18.65 11.98
N ALA A 190 6.97 -19.87 11.62
CA ALA A 190 6.38 -20.13 10.32
C ALA A 190 5.07 -19.35 10.13
N THR A 191 4.21 -19.29 11.14
CA THR A 191 2.96 -18.52 11.14
C THR A 191 3.24 -17.04 10.94
N ALA A 192 4.19 -16.47 11.71
CA ALA A 192 4.60 -15.08 11.57
C ALA A 192 5.11 -14.76 10.16
N GLN A 193 5.96 -15.62 9.59
CA GLN A 193 6.48 -15.41 8.24
C GLN A 193 5.39 -15.49 7.16
N LEU A 194 4.44 -16.40 7.28
CA LEU A 194 3.32 -16.52 6.34
C LEU A 194 2.43 -15.29 6.39
N VAL A 195 2.07 -14.84 7.59
CA VAL A 195 1.28 -13.63 7.80
C VAL A 195 2.04 -12.40 7.29
N LYS A 196 3.33 -12.28 7.58
CA LYS A 196 4.19 -11.21 7.07
C LYS A 196 4.21 -11.23 5.53
N ALA A 197 4.47 -12.38 4.91
CA ALA A 197 4.48 -12.48 3.45
C ALA A 197 3.15 -12.06 2.82
N LEU A 198 2.03 -12.42 3.45
CA LEU A 198 0.68 -12.07 3.01
C LEU A 198 0.40 -10.56 3.12
N LEU A 199 0.75 -9.94 4.27
CA LEU A 199 0.62 -8.49 4.50
C LEU A 199 1.41 -7.66 3.48
N HIS A 200 2.56 -8.15 3.05
CA HIS A 200 3.48 -7.42 2.17
C HIS A 200 3.26 -7.70 0.68
N ARG A 201 2.20 -8.43 0.31
CA ARG A 201 1.84 -8.55 -1.10
C ARG A 201 1.36 -7.21 -1.62
N GLN A 202 1.78 -6.89 -2.84
CA GLN A 202 1.41 -5.64 -3.48
C GLN A 202 -0.10 -5.46 -3.66
N ASP A 203 -0.84 -6.54 -3.96
CA ASP A 203 -2.28 -6.50 -4.16
C ASP A 203 -3.05 -6.30 -2.85
N VAL A 204 -2.64 -6.96 -1.77
CA VAL A 204 -3.18 -6.77 -0.42
C VAL A 204 -2.91 -5.34 0.06
N GLN A 205 -1.67 -4.87 -0.05
CA GLN A 205 -1.30 -3.51 0.36
C GLN A 205 -2.05 -2.44 -0.45
N ALA A 206 -2.17 -2.61 -1.77
CA ALA A 206 -2.89 -1.66 -2.61
C ALA A 206 -4.37 -1.58 -2.22
N LEU A 207 -5.01 -2.74 -2.03
CA LEU A 207 -6.42 -2.81 -1.64
C LEU A 207 -6.65 -2.23 -0.24
N GLU A 208 -5.82 -2.60 0.74
CA GLU A 208 -5.91 -2.07 2.11
C GLU A 208 -5.68 -0.55 2.14
N ALA A 209 -4.66 -0.05 1.44
CA ALA A 209 -4.35 1.37 1.38
C ALA A 209 -5.49 2.18 0.73
N LEU A 210 -6.10 1.67 -0.35
CA LEU A 210 -7.25 2.29 -1.01
C LEU A 210 -8.45 2.42 -0.07
N TRP A 211 -8.82 1.33 0.61
CA TRP A 211 -9.95 1.34 1.53
C TRP A 211 -9.70 2.24 2.74
N ARG A 212 -8.49 2.20 3.33
CA ARG A 212 -8.12 3.10 4.44
C ARG A 212 -8.05 4.58 4.02
N ALA A 213 -7.57 4.87 2.81
CA ALA A 213 -7.54 6.24 2.31
C ALA A 213 -8.95 6.79 2.04
N THR A 214 -9.85 5.92 1.53
CA THR A 214 -11.26 6.24 1.33
C THR A 214 -11.97 6.46 2.67
N ASP A 215 -11.70 5.60 3.66
CA ASP A 215 -12.19 5.74 5.03
C ASP A 215 -11.80 7.10 5.64
N GLY A 216 -10.52 7.46 5.53
CA GLY A 216 -10.03 8.76 6.00
C GLY A 216 -10.58 9.95 5.21
N LEU A 217 -11.11 9.76 3.99
CA LEU A 217 -11.76 10.82 3.22
C LEU A 217 -13.23 11.00 3.66
N VAL A 218 -13.98 9.91 3.85
CA VAL A 218 -15.39 9.99 4.27
C VAL A 218 -15.55 10.40 5.73
N HIS A 219 -14.53 10.17 6.57
CA HIS A 219 -14.51 10.58 7.98
C HIS A 219 -14.02 12.01 8.21
N GLU A 220 -13.68 12.76 7.16
CA GLU A 220 -13.43 14.19 7.36
C GLU A 220 -14.72 14.91 7.76
N GLU A 221 -14.62 15.78 8.76
CA GLU A 221 -15.74 16.65 9.19
C GLU A 221 -16.34 17.41 7.99
N ALA A 222 -15.51 17.78 7.02
CA ALA A 222 -15.96 18.49 5.84
C ALA A 222 -16.71 17.63 4.79
N ALA A 223 -16.71 16.30 4.95
CA ALA A 223 -17.30 15.35 4.02
C ALA A 223 -18.83 15.28 4.09
N ASP A 224 -19.45 15.63 5.22
CA ASP A 224 -20.91 15.58 5.42
C ASP A 224 -21.68 16.47 4.42
N ALA A 225 -21.06 17.56 3.98
CA ALA A 225 -21.64 18.48 3.00
C ALA A 225 -21.42 18.04 1.53
N GLN A 226 -20.72 16.92 1.31
CA GLN A 226 -20.26 16.47 -0.01
C GLN A 226 -21.01 15.22 -0.45
N GLN A 227 -20.95 14.91 -1.74
CA GLN A 227 -21.43 13.63 -2.26
C GLN A 227 -20.24 12.83 -2.79
N ILE A 228 -19.92 11.72 -2.12
CA ILE A 228 -18.78 10.86 -2.48
C ILE A 228 -19.32 9.60 -3.16
N TYR A 229 -18.69 9.23 -4.29
CA TYR A 229 -19.04 8.08 -5.09
C TYR A 229 -17.81 7.24 -5.40
N LEU A 230 -17.92 5.92 -5.32
CA LEU A 230 -16.90 4.98 -5.76
C LEU A 230 -17.13 4.58 -7.21
N LEU A 231 -16.06 4.57 -7.99
CA LEU A 231 -15.99 3.93 -9.30
C LEU A 231 -14.88 2.87 -9.26
N ASP A 232 -15.29 1.61 -9.27
CA ASP A 232 -14.36 0.48 -9.27
C ASP A 232 -13.79 0.28 -10.68
N ILE A 233 -12.60 0.85 -10.90
CA ILE A 233 -11.80 0.78 -12.11
C ILE A 233 -10.34 1.04 -11.73
N SER A 234 -9.47 0.10 -12.03
CA SER A 234 -8.03 0.23 -11.81
C SER A 234 -7.34 1.08 -12.88
N GLN A 235 -6.15 1.60 -12.58
CA GLN A 235 -5.32 2.33 -13.55
C GLN A 235 -5.08 1.51 -14.83
N ALA A 236 -4.79 0.21 -14.66
CA ALA A 236 -4.57 -0.72 -15.78
C ALA A 236 -5.83 -0.95 -16.61
N GLN A 237 -7.01 -1.02 -15.98
CA GLN A 237 -8.27 -1.15 -16.73
C GLN A 237 -8.63 0.14 -17.47
N LEU A 238 -8.38 1.31 -16.87
CA LEU A 238 -8.60 2.59 -17.54
C LEU A 238 -7.67 2.77 -18.74
N LEU A 239 -6.40 2.35 -18.61
CA LEU A 239 -5.47 2.28 -19.74
C LEU A 239 -5.98 1.34 -20.84
N ALA A 240 -6.46 0.16 -20.48
CA ALA A 240 -7.02 -0.78 -21.45
C ALA A 240 -8.26 -0.22 -22.18
N GLU A 241 -9.08 0.61 -21.53
CA GLU A 241 -10.19 1.32 -22.20
C GLU A 241 -9.71 2.41 -23.15
N LEU A 242 -8.66 3.14 -22.77
CA LEU A 242 -8.02 4.12 -23.65
C LEU A 242 -7.46 3.44 -24.91
N GLU A 243 -6.76 2.32 -24.77
CA GLU A 243 -6.20 1.55 -25.89
C GLU A 243 -7.27 1.02 -26.84
N LYS A 244 -8.45 0.66 -26.31
CA LYS A 244 -9.62 0.28 -27.12
C LYS A 244 -10.27 1.46 -27.85
N GLY A 245 -9.97 2.71 -27.45
CA GLY A 245 -10.65 3.91 -27.93
C GLY A 245 -12.10 4.00 -27.48
N SER A 246 -12.39 3.53 -26.26
CA SER A 246 -13.73 3.42 -25.69
C SER A 246 -14.09 4.68 -24.88
N ASP A 247 -15.12 5.42 -25.29
CA ASP A 247 -15.62 6.59 -24.56
C ASP A 247 -16.58 6.21 -23.41
N SER A 248 -16.76 4.93 -23.14
CA SER A 248 -17.82 4.44 -22.24
C SER A 248 -17.62 4.88 -20.79
N VAL A 249 -16.37 5.04 -20.31
CA VAL A 249 -16.06 5.62 -19.00
C VAL A 249 -16.53 7.07 -18.93
N VAL A 250 -16.18 7.88 -19.95
CA VAL A 250 -16.56 9.29 -20.07
C VAL A 250 -18.09 9.43 -20.07
N GLN A 251 -18.76 8.66 -20.92
CA GLN A 251 -20.22 8.69 -21.06
C GLN A 251 -20.93 8.30 -19.74
N ARG A 252 -20.44 7.27 -19.05
CA ARG A 252 -21.02 6.81 -17.78
C ARG A 252 -20.88 7.87 -16.68
N LEU A 253 -19.71 8.51 -16.57
CA LEU A 253 -19.49 9.60 -15.62
C LEU A 253 -20.36 10.81 -15.95
N GLN A 254 -20.37 11.27 -17.20
CA GLN A 254 -21.20 12.40 -17.63
C GLN A 254 -22.69 12.16 -17.38
N GLN A 255 -23.20 10.97 -17.71
CA GLN A 255 -24.59 10.60 -17.43
C GLN A 255 -24.88 10.66 -15.93
N HIS A 256 -24.01 10.10 -15.08
CA HIS A 256 -24.20 10.14 -13.64
C HIS A 256 -24.10 11.56 -13.07
N ILE A 257 -23.19 12.39 -13.57
CA ILE A 257 -23.04 13.80 -13.19
C ILE A 257 -24.33 14.56 -13.54
N GLN A 258 -24.86 14.37 -14.75
CA GLN A 258 -26.06 15.06 -15.22
C GLN A 258 -27.35 14.62 -14.50
N THR A 259 -27.41 13.41 -13.97
CA THR A 259 -28.59 12.91 -13.25
C THR A 259 -28.72 13.41 -11.81
N GLY A 260 -27.67 14.02 -11.25
CA GLY A 260 -27.72 14.48 -9.87
C GLY A 260 -28.33 15.88 -9.72
N ASP A 261 -28.92 16.14 -8.57
CA ASP A 261 -29.58 17.41 -8.26
C ASP A 261 -28.56 18.48 -7.86
N GLY A 262 -28.63 19.67 -8.47
CA GLY A 262 -27.87 20.87 -8.07
C GLY A 262 -26.59 21.16 -8.87
N GLU A 263 -26.14 22.42 -8.80
CA GLU A 263 -24.83 22.85 -9.30
C GLU A 263 -23.78 22.55 -8.23
N GLN A 264 -23.00 21.49 -8.44
CA GLN A 264 -21.90 21.08 -7.56
C GLN A 264 -20.60 21.03 -8.37
N ASP A 265 -19.50 21.47 -7.78
CA ASP A 265 -18.19 21.29 -8.40
C ASP A 265 -17.84 19.80 -8.43
N VAL A 266 -17.24 19.32 -9.52
CA VAL A 266 -16.89 17.91 -9.68
C VAL A 266 -15.41 17.70 -9.37
N LEU A 267 -15.11 16.67 -8.58
CA LEU A 267 -13.74 16.28 -8.25
C LEU A 267 -13.55 14.80 -8.51
N PHE A 268 -12.51 14.45 -9.25
CA PHE A 268 -12.06 13.08 -9.45
C PHE A 268 -10.84 12.85 -8.57
N VAL A 269 -10.90 11.83 -7.70
CA VAL A 269 -9.80 11.43 -6.81
C VAL A 269 -9.40 10.03 -7.23
N ALA A 270 -8.27 9.90 -7.91
CA ALA A 270 -7.83 8.63 -8.43
C ALA A 270 -6.74 8.02 -7.56
N ASP A 271 -6.92 6.77 -7.16
CA ASP A 271 -5.88 5.94 -6.55
C ASP A 271 -4.85 5.45 -7.59
N TYR A 272 -4.39 6.37 -8.43
CA TYR A 272 -3.43 6.12 -9.49
C TYR A 272 -2.12 6.82 -9.17
N VAL A 273 -1.01 6.19 -9.54
CA VAL A 273 0.32 6.73 -9.39
C VAL A 273 0.98 6.72 -10.77
N PHE A 274 1.17 7.90 -11.36
CA PHE A 274 1.70 8.04 -12.72
C PHE A 274 3.23 8.06 -12.70
N SER A 275 3.88 7.15 -13.43
CA SER A 275 5.32 7.14 -13.66
C SER A 275 5.71 7.92 -14.92
N ASP A 276 6.99 7.92 -15.25
CA ASP A 276 7.61 8.48 -16.46
C ASP A 276 7.44 7.61 -17.74
N THR A 277 6.48 6.69 -17.76
CA THR A 277 6.25 5.81 -18.91
C THR A 277 5.40 6.49 -19.99
N ALA A 278 5.50 6.01 -21.24
CA ALA A 278 4.67 6.51 -22.34
C ALA A 278 3.17 6.21 -22.12
N ASP A 279 2.86 5.04 -21.57
CA ASP A 279 1.49 4.61 -21.27
C ASP A 279 0.87 5.48 -20.18
N ASP A 280 1.62 5.77 -19.10
CA ASP A 280 1.17 6.68 -18.05
C ASP A 280 0.99 8.11 -18.56
N LYS A 281 1.85 8.59 -19.45
CA LYS A 281 1.68 9.90 -20.10
C LYS A 281 0.39 9.96 -20.92
N ALA A 282 0.14 8.94 -21.74
CA ALA A 282 -1.08 8.86 -22.55
C ALA A 282 -2.32 8.79 -21.66
N LEU A 283 -2.28 7.98 -20.61
CA LEU A 283 -3.36 7.84 -19.64
C LEU A 283 -3.61 9.15 -18.87
N LEU A 284 -2.55 9.86 -18.46
CA LEU A 284 -2.69 11.13 -17.76
C LEU A 284 -3.31 12.20 -18.66
N GLY A 285 -2.94 12.24 -19.94
CA GLY A 285 -3.58 13.09 -20.95
C GLY A 285 -5.06 12.74 -21.15
N PHE A 286 -5.40 11.46 -21.20
CA PHE A 286 -6.81 11.02 -21.23
C PHE A 286 -7.57 11.44 -19.97
N CYS A 287 -6.96 11.32 -18.77
CA CYS A 287 -7.57 11.76 -17.52
C CYS A 287 -7.79 13.27 -17.47
N ALA A 288 -6.85 14.06 -18.00
CA ALA A 288 -6.97 15.51 -18.11
C ALA A 288 -8.14 15.91 -19.03
N ASP A 289 -8.27 15.25 -20.19
CA ASP A 289 -9.37 15.47 -21.12
C ASP A 289 -10.71 15.03 -20.52
N LEU A 290 -10.78 13.86 -19.88
CA LEU A 290 -11.96 13.39 -19.14
C LEU A 290 -12.40 14.41 -18.09
N ALA A 291 -11.45 14.96 -17.32
CA ALA A 291 -11.73 15.97 -16.30
C ALA A 291 -12.26 17.27 -16.94
N ALA A 292 -11.63 17.75 -18.01
CA ALA A 292 -12.09 18.93 -18.75
C ALA A 292 -13.51 18.75 -19.31
N GLN A 293 -13.80 17.59 -19.93
CA GLN A 293 -15.12 17.25 -20.47
C GLN A 293 -16.22 17.17 -19.39
N CYS A 294 -15.85 16.87 -18.14
CA CYS A 294 -16.77 16.80 -17.01
C CYS A 294 -16.78 18.07 -16.16
N ALA A 295 -16.04 19.12 -16.55
CA ALA A 295 -15.79 20.31 -15.73
C ALA A 295 -15.30 19.96 -14.30
N ALA A 296 -14.45 18.93 -14.21
CA ALA A 296 -13.94 18.38 -12.97
C ALA A 296 -12.46 18.74 -12.75
N GLY A 297 -12.04 18.78 -11.49
CA GLY A 297 -10.63 18.63 -11.12
C GLY A 297 -10.25 17.14 -11.04
N PHE A 298 -8.99 16.80 -11.31
CA PHE A 298 -8.47 15.42 -11.23
C PHE A 298 -7.24 15.35 -10.34
N LEU A 299 -7.33 14.61 -9.24
CA LEU A 299 -6.25 14.38 -8.29
C LEU A 299 -5.66 12.98 -8.47
N ALA A 300 -4.33 12.87 -8.51
CA ALA A 300 -3.63 11.59 -8.48
C ALA A 300 -2.24 11.71 -7.82
N GLY A 301 -1.56 10.59 -7.64
CA GLY A 301 -0.18 10.54 -7.17
C GLY A 301 0.83 10.66 -8.32
N ALA A 302 1.94 11.36 -8.07
CA ALA A 302 3.12 11.27 -8.94
C ALA A 302 4.04 10.14 -8.46
N GLY A 303 4.49 9.28 -9.38
CA GLY A 303 5.50 8.26 -9.11
C GLY A 303 6.90 8.85 -9.05
N ASN A 304 7.83 8.15 -8.39
CA ASN A 304 9.20 8.64 -8.23
C ASN A 304 9.92 8.89 -9.58
N GLY A 305 9.69 8.04 -10.60
CA GLY A 305 10.26 8.23 -11.94
C GLY A 305 9.83 9.56 -12.56
N LEU A 306 8.52 9.85 -12.52
CA LEU A 306 7.96 11.11 -13.02
C LEU A 306 8.52 12.33 -12.27
N VAL A 307 8.58 12.24 -10.94
CA VAL A 307 9.16 13.29 -10.09
C VAL A 307 10.62 13.56 -10.43
N VAL A 308 11.42 12.50 -10.54
CA VAL A 308 12.84 12.62 -10.88
C VAL A 308 13.02 13.25 -12.27
N GLY A 309 12.24 12.82 -13.27
CA GLY A 309 12.25 13.42 -14.60
C GLY A 309 11.88 14.90 -14.59
N ALA A 310 10.80 15.27 -13.89
CA ALA A 310 10.34 16.65 -13.77
C ALA A 310 11.40 17.58 -13.14
N LEU A 311 12.15 17.09 -12.15
CA LEU A 311 13.20 17.84 -11.47
C LEU A 311 14.51 17.90 -12.27
N GLN A 312 14.79 16.93 -13.14
CA GLN A 312 16.00 16.88 -13.95
C GLN A 312 15.95 17.84 -15.15
N ASN A 313 14.79 17.95 -15.82
CA ASN A 313 14.64 18.76 -17.02
C ASN A 313 13.31 19.52 -17.06
N ALA A 314 13.32 20.75 -16.51
CA ALA A 314 12.14 21.61 -16.45
C ALA A 314 11.56 21.97 -17.84
N ALA A 315 12.37 21.99 -18.90
CA ALA A 315 11.90 22.28 -20.26
C ALA A 315 11.12 21.10 -20.85
N GLU A 316 11.63 19.88 -20.69
CA GLU A 316 10.92 18.65 -21.08
C GLU A 316 9.65 18.47 -20.24
N TRP A 317 9.69 18.78 -18.94
CA TRP A 317 8.51 18.75 -18.09
C TRP A 317 7.45 19.77 -18.50
N LEU A 318 7.85 20.98 -18.86
CA LEU A 318 6.92 21.98 -19.39
C LEU A 318 6.25 21.49 -20.69
N ALA A 319 7.03 20.91 -21.61
CA ALA A 319 6.50 20.32 -22.83
C ALA A 319 5.55 19.14 -22.53
N TYR A 320 5.90 18.30 -21.57
CA TYR A 320 5.05 17.21 -21.08
C TYR A 320 3.69 17.73 -20.61
N ARG A 321 3.67 18.74 -19.73
CA ARG A 321 2.44 19.35 -19.18
C ARG A 321 1.56 19.98 -20.26
N GLN A 322 2.17 20.61 -21.26
CA GLN A 322 1.47 21.18 -22.41
C GLN A 322 0.82 20.10 -23.29
N GLU A 323 1.49 18.97 -23.49
CA GLU A 323 0.99 17.87 -24.33
C GLU A 323 -0.22 17.17 -23.71
N ILE A 324 -0.25 17.03 -22.38
CA ILE A 324 -1.36 16.40 -21.67
C ILE A 324 -2.51 17.36 -21.33
N ALA A 325 -2.43 18.65 -21.69
CA ALA A 325 -3.42 19.69 -21.34
C ALA A 325 -3.80 19.70 -19.85
N ALA A 326 -2.78 19.79 -18.97
CA ALA A 326 -2.88 19.47 -17.55
C ALA A 326 -3.65 20.46 -16.64
N ASP A 327 -4.48 21.35 -17.21
CA ASP A 327 -5.10 22.48 -16.50
C ASP A 327 -6.01 22.05 -15.35
N SER A 328 -6.60 20.86 -15.44
CA SER A 328 -7.50 20.28 -14.43
C SER A 328 -6.81 19.26 -13.52
N VAL A 329 -5.53 18.97 -13.73
CA VAL A 329 -4.83 17.88 -13.03
C VAL A 329 -4.00 18.43 -11.88
N ILE A 330 -4.07 17.78 -10.72
CA ILE A 330 -3.18 18.03 -9.58
C ILE A 330 -2.49 16.70 -9.25
N LEU A 331 -1.16 16.72 -9.21
CA LEU A 331 -0.36 15.57 -8.77
C LEU A 331 0.27 15.84 -7.42
N ALA A 332 0.13 14.90 -6.49
CA ALA A 332 0.74 14.98 -5.16
C ALA A 332 1.85 13.94 -4.97
N TYR A 333 2.84 14.26 -4.13
CA TYR A 333 3.99 13.41 -3.83
C TYR A 333 4.59 13.72 -2.45
N PRO A 334 5.15 12.76 -1.70
CA PRO A 334 5.15 11.31 -1.92
C PRO A 334 3.94 10.63 -1.28
N ARG A 335 3.89 9.29 -1.32
CA ARG A 335 2.89 8.51 -0.59
C ARG A 335 2.96 8.72 0.92
N VAL A 336 1.85 8.46 1.60
CA VAL A 336 1.67 8.75 3.02
C VAL A 336 1.29 7.49 3.80
N LEU A 337 1.70 7.39 5.06
CA LEU A 337 1.54 6.19 5.89
C LEU A 337 0.06 6.01 6.28
N MET A 338 -0.50 4.83 6.03
CA MET A 338 -1.93 4.55 6.23
C MET A 338 -2.26 3.90 7.57
N ARG A 339 -1.35 3.10 8.14
CA ARG A 339 -1.52 2.49 9.47
C ARG A 339 -0.19 2.29 10.20
N LEU A 340 -0.26 1.99 11.49
CA LEU A 340 0.88 1.48 12.24
C LEU A 340 1.20 0.05 11.80
N PRO A 341 2.48 -0.34 11.70
CA PRO A 341 2.84 -1.74 11.52
C PRO A 341 2.51 -2.53 12.79
N TYR A 342 2.03 -3.76 12.61
CA TYR A 342 1.70 -4.64 13.72
C TYR A 342 2.95 -5.01 14.52
N GLY A 343 2.83 -5.04 15.84
CA GLY A 343 3.95 -5.27 16.74
C GLY A 343 3.59 -5.05 18.20
N SER A 344 4.35 -5.69 19.09
CA SER A 344 4.11 -5.66 20.53
C SER A 344 4.14 -4.26 21.16
N LYS A 345 4.95 -3.36 20.59
CA LYS A 345 5.10 -1.96 21.02
C LYS A 345 4.24 -0.98 20.20
N ARG A 346 3.47 -1.48 19.24
CA ARG A 346 2.73 -0.70 18.26
C ARG A 346 1.27 -1.16 18.28
N ASP A 347 0.88 -1.95 17.28
CA ASP A 347 -0.45 -2.56 17.18
C ASP A 347 -0.33 -4.09 17.36
N PRO A 348 -0.53 -4.63 18.58
CA PRO A 348 -0.30 -6.05 18.85
C PRO A 348 -1.44 -6.93 18.31
N LEU A 349 -1.09 -8.07 17.73
CA LEU A 349 -2.07 -9.11 17.43
C LEU A 349 -2.56 -9.80 18.71
N GLU A 350 -3.81 -10.26 18.71
CA GLU A 350 -4.39 -10.97 19.86
C GLU A 350 -4.00 -12.45 19.89
N THR A 351 -3.82 -13.07 18.72
CA THR A 351 -3.69 -14.54 18.65
C THR A 351 -2.28 -15.05 18.91
N PHE A 352 -1.24 -14.32 18.50
CA PHE A 352 0.15 -14.74 18.65
C PHE A 352 1.12 -13.55 18.64
N ALA A 353 2.34 -13.76 19.16
CA ALA A 353 3.38 -12.74 19.11
C ALA A 353 3.85 -12.53 17.67
N PHE A 354 3.73 -11.29 17.19
CA PHE A 354 4.04 -10.92 15.81
C PHE A 354 4.72 -9.56 15.76
N GLU A 355 5.67 -9.41 14.84
CA GLU A 355 6.32 -8.15 14.50
C GLU A 355 6.33 -8.05 12.97
N GLU A 356 5.64 -7.05 12.43
CA GLU A 356 5.50 -6.87 10.99
C GLU A 356 6.77 -6.34 10.34
N CYS A 357 7.38 -5.31 10.94
CA CYS A 357 8.59 -4.67 10.42
C CYS A 357 9.81 -4.92 11.32
N ALA A 358 11.00 -4.73 10.78
CA ALA A 358 12.23 -4.80 11.54
C ALA A 358 12.31 -3.71 12.63
N ASP A 359 13.29 -3.83 13.53
CA ASP A 359 13.58 -2.81 14.55
C ASP A 359 13.80 -1.43 13.91
N ILE A 360 14.53 -1.40 12.78
CA ILE A 360 14.62 -0.25 11.88
C ILE A 360 13.72 -0.55 10.67
N PRO A 361 12.54 0.06 10.58
CA PRO A 361 11.58 -0.22 9.52
C PRO A 361 12.16 0.05 8.13
N GLN A 362 11.97 -0.88 7.21
CA GLN A 362 12.22 -0.63 5.79
C GLN A 362 10.98 -0.01 5.13
N THR A 363 11.18 0.73 4.04
CA THR A 363 10.07 1.41 3.35
C THR A 363 9.03 0.44 2.82
N ASP A 364 9.45 -0.70 2.28
CA ASP A 364 8.56 -1.75 1.77
C ASP A 364 7.81 -2.51 2.87
N GLU A 365 8.23 -2.39 4.13
CA GLU A 365 7.55 -2.98 5.29
C GLU A 365 6.35 -2.18 5.81
N LEU A 366 6.07 -1.02 5.22
CA LEU A 366 5.04 -0.10 5.69
C LEU A 366 3.91 0.07 4.66
N LEU A 367 2.69 0.28 5.15
CA LEU A 367 1.52 0.48 4.31
C LEU A 367 1.43 1.94 3.84
N TRP A 368 1.87 2.19 2.62
CA TRP A 368 1.82 3.51 1.97
C TRP A 368 0.59 3.65 1.07
N GLY A 369 -0.18 4.72 1.27
CA GLY A 369 -1.34 5.04 0.43
C GLY A 369 -1.14 6.30 -0.40
N ASN A 370 -2.06 6.48 -1.34
CA ASN A 370 -1.95 7.49 -2.37
C ASN A 370 -2.13 8.92 -1.81
N PRO A 371 -1.22 9.85 -2.15
CA PRO A 371 -1.28 11.21 -1.63
C PRO A 371 -2.46 12.05 -2.14
N ALA A 372 -3.13 11.62 -3.23
CA ALA A 372 -4.29 12.29 -3.79
C ALA A 372 -5.44 12.44 -2.77
N PHE A 373 -5.62 11.45 -1.89
CA PHE A 373 -6.64 11.50 -0.84
C PHE A 373 -6.35 12.61 0.19
N LEU A 374 -5.08 12.84 0.54
CA LEU A 374 -4.73 13.96 1.42
C LEU A 374 -5.02 15.31 0.75
N ALA A 375 -4.72 15.44 -0.55
CA ALA A 375 -5.05 16.63 -1.32
C ALA A 375 -6.57 16.86 -1.41
N ALA A 376 -7.37 15.79 -1.58
CA ALA A 376 -8.82 15.85 -1.55
C ALA A 376 -9.34 16.36 -0.19
N ARG A 377 -8.82 15.84 0.92
CA ARG A 377 -9.18 16.30 2.27
C ARG A 377 -8.88 17.78 2.48
N VAL A 378 -7.74 18.28 1.96
CA VAL A 378 -7.42 19.73 2.00
C VAL A 378 -8.46 20.55 1.22
N LEU A 379 -8.85 20.11 0.02
CA LEU A 379 -9.90 20.78 -0.76
C LEU A 379 -11.22 20.86 -0.01
N LEU A 380 -11.63 19.77 0.64
CA LEU A 380 -12.86 19.75 1.41
C LEU A 380 -12.83 20.72 2.59
N ARG A 381 -11.73 20.75 3.35
CA ARG A 381 -11.53 21.73 4.44
C ARG A 381 -11.57 23.16 3.93
N ALA A 382 -10.93 23.43 2.79
CA ALA A 382 -10.87 24.75 2.19
C ALA A 382 -12.21 25.24 1.61
N ALA A 383 -13.17 24.35 1.34
CA ALA A 383 -14.49 24.69 0.82
C ALA A 383 -15.45 25.26 1.87
N GLN A 384 -15.29 24.84 3.13
CA GLN A 384 -16.21 25.18 4.22
C GLN A 384 -15.83 26.46 4.97
N GLU A 385 -14.55 26.80 4.99
CA GLU A 385 -14.02 27.91 5.77
C GLU A 385 -13.10 28.81 4.94
N GLN A 386 -12.81 30.01 5.47
CA GLN A 386 -11.78 30.85 4.87
C GLN A 386 -10.43 30.15 4.94
N THR A 387 -9.77 29.95 3.79
CA THR A 387 -8.55 29.14 3.71
C THR A 387 -7.46 29.64 4.66
N THR A 388 -7.02 28.78 5.57
CA THR A 388 -5.91 29.06 6.51
C THR A 388 -4.78 28.04 6.36
N ALA A 389 -3.61 28.37 6.91
CA ALA A 389 -2.45 27.47 6.97
C ALA A 389 -2.72 26.15 7.70
N GLU A 390 -3.73 26.12 8.58
CA GLU A 390 -4.04 24.95 9.42
C GLU A 390 -4.71 23.83 8.63
N GLN A 391 -5.49 24.18 7.60
CA GLN A 391 -6.19 23.20 6.75
C GLN A 391 -5.23 22.28 5.99
N PHE A 392 -4.02 22.75 5.74
CA PHE A 392 -2.96 22.02 5.03
C PHE A 392 -2.15 21.09 5.94
N PHE A 393 -2.40 21.11 7.26
CA PHE A 393 -1.69 20.29 8.23
C PHE A 393 -2.61 19.21 8.83
N PHE A 394 -2.10 17.99 8.90
CA PHE A 394 -2.78 16.84 9.46
C PHE A 394 -1.96 16.34 10.65
N ALA A 395 -2.47 16.57 11.86
CA ALA A 395 -1.85 16.07 13.08
C ALA A 395 -2.17 14.58 13.32
N ASP A 396 -3.38 14.17 12.93
CA ASP A 396 -3.88 12.83 13.12
C ASP A 396 -3.45 11.90 11.98
N VAL A 397 -2.22 11.42 12.09
CA VAL A 397 -1.59 10.49 11.14
C VAL A 397 -0.86 9.40 11.90
N PRO A 398 -0.76 8.17 11.36
CA PRO A 398 0.01 7.11 12.00
C PRO A 398 1.45 7.56 12.27
N ALA A 399 1.91 7.35 13.51
CA ALA A 399 3.24 7.76 13.94
C ALA A 399 3.78 6.81 15.01
N PHE A 400 5.01 6.34 14.81
CA PHE A 400 5.72 5.50 15.77
C PHE A 400 7.20 5.83 15.76
N SER A 401 7.89 5.51 16.86
CA SER A 401 9.34 5.68 16.98
C SER A 401 10.05 4.35 16.96
N TYR A 402 11.30 4.37 16.52
CA TYR A 402 12.22 3.23 16.57
C TYR A 402 13.59 3.68 17.07
N GLU A 403 14.41 2.73 17.49
CA GLU A 403 15.77 3.00 17.96
C GLU A 403 16.77 2.92 16.80
N LEU A 404 17.59 3.95 16.65
CA LEU A 404 18.69 4.01 15.69
C LEU A 404 19.94 4.53 16.41
N ASP A 405 21.00 3.74 16.43
CA ASP A 405 22.26 4.07 17.12
C ASP A 405 22.10 4.52 18.59
N GLY A 406 21.10 3.95 19.30
CA GLY A 406 20.78 4.27 20.70
C GLY A 406 19.92 5.52 20.90
N GLU A 407 19.50 6.18 19.81
CA GLU A 407 18.59 7.32 19.85
C GLU A 407 17.19 6.92 19.36
N GLN A 408 16.15 7.50 19.98
CA GLN A 408 14.77 7.33 19.53
C GLN A 408 14.50 8.27 18.35
N VAL A 409 14.14 7.69 17.21
CA VAL A 409 13.83 8.41 15.97
C VAL A 409 12.37 8.19 15.61
N LEU A 410 11.68 9.27 15.25
CA LEU A 410 10.30 9.19 14.76
C LEU A 410 10.29 8.76 13.29
N GLN A 411 9.50 7.73 12.96
CA GLN A 411 9.21 7.36 11.58
C GLN A 411 8.40 8.49 10.91
N PRO A 412 8.89 9.07 9.82
CA PRO A 412 8.12 10.04 9.03
C PRO A 412 6.84 9.39 8.47
N ALA A 413 5.75 10.14 8.49
CA ALA A 413 4.48 9.73 7.89
C ALA A 413 4.46 9.83 6.36
N THR A 414 5.56 10.25 5.73
CA THR A 414 5.75 10.23 4.27
C THR A 414 6.80 9.20 3.87
N GLU A 415 6.58 8.57 2.71
CA GLU A 415 7.50 7.57 2.15
C GLU A 415 8.90 8.15 1.92
N VAL A 416 8.95 9.40 1.47
CA VAL A 416 10.18 10.17 1.26
C VAL A 416 10.13 11.42 2.13
N VAL A 417 11.21 11.69 2.86
CA VAL A 417 11.36 12.95 3.60
C VAL A 417 11.99 13.99 2.69
N LEU A 418 11.17 14.94 2.26
CA LEU A 418 11.60 16.07 1.45
C LEU A 418 12.27 17.13 2.32
N ASN A 419 13.45 17.58 1.90
CA ASN A 419 14.01 18.82 2.44
C ASN A 419 13.36 20.04 1.77
N GLU A 420 13.64 21.23 2.32
CA GLU A 420 13.06 22.48 1.83
C GLU A 420 13.34 22.75 0.34
N ALA A 421 14.58 22.51 -0.11
CA ALA A 421 14.95 22.71 -1.50
C ALA A 421 14.22 21.74 -2.44
N GLN A 422 14.11 20.47 -2.06
CA GLN A 422 13.36 19.47 -2.83
C GLN A 422 11.88 19.83 -2.92
N ALA A 423 11.27 20.22 -1.80
CA ALA A 423 9.86 20.61 -1.76
C ALA A 423 9.59 21.87 -2.60
N ASN A 424 10.45 22.89 -2.52
CA ASN A 424 10.34 24.09 -3.33
C ASN A 424 10.54 23.82 -4.82
N ASN A 425 11.47 22.93 -5.17
CA ASN A 425 11.66 22.55 -6.57
C ASN A 425 10.43 21.80 -7.12
N LEU A 426 9.80 20.94 -6.32
CA LEU A 426 8.55 20.27 -6.70
C LEU A 426 7.40 21.26 -6.92
N LEU A 427 7.21 22.20 -5.99
CA LEU A 427 6.23 23.27 -6.15
C LEU A 427 6.47 24.09 -7.41
N ALA A 428 7.72 24.43 -7.72
CA ALA A 428 8.07 25.15 -8.95
C ALA A 428 7.78 24.35 -10.23
N GLN A 429 7.62 23.02 -10.13
CA GLN A 429 7.20 22.14 -11.22
C GLN A 429 5.69 21.79 -11.14
N ASN A 430 4.93 22.43 -10.26
CA ASN A 430 3.50 22.18 -10.01
C ASN A 430 3.17 20.74 -9.55
N ILE A 431 4.15 20.04 -8.95
CA ILE A 431 3.91 18.78 -8.24
C ILE A 431 3.77 19.11 -6.76
N MET A 432 2.62 18.78 -6.16
CA MET A 432 2.27 19.19 -4.80
C MET A 432 3.01 18.35 -3.76
N PRO A 433 3.97 18.91 -3.02
CA PRO A 433 4.76 18.15 -2.07
C PRO A 433 4.02 18.02 -0.73
N ILE A 434 4.07 16.82 -0.18
CA ILE A 434 3.66 16.49 1.18
C ILE A 434 4.92 16.33 2.04
N LEU A 435 4.99 17.09 3.12
CA LEU A 435 6.07 17.03 4.09
C LEU A 435 5.69 16.12 5.26
N GLY A 436 6.52 15.09 5.48
CA GLY A 436 6.60 14.37 6.75
C GLY A 436 7.76 14.89 7.59
N TYR A 437 7.63 14.77 8.92
CA TYR A 437 8.62 15.30 9.85
C TYR A 437 9.28 14.18 10.66
N ARG A 438 10.58 14.34 10.97
CA ARG A 438 11.36 13.42 11.84
C ARG A 438 11.34 13.79 13.32
N GLN A 439 10.82 14.96 13.66
CA GLN A 439 10.86 15.50 15.04
C GLN A 439 9.47 15.83 15.61
N ARG A 440 8.42 15.67 14.79
CA ARG A 440 7.03 15.86 15.21
C ARG A 440 6.13 14.96 14.40
N GLN A 441 5.03 14.53 14.99
CA GLN A 441 3.97 13.88 14.24
C GLN A 441 3.28 14.88 13.31
N GLY A 442 2.83 14.38 12.16
CA GLY A 442 1.96 15.10 11.25
C GLY A 442 2.47 15.13 9.80
N LEU A 443 1.56 15.52 8.93
CA LEU A 443 1.78 15.75 7.50
C LEU A 443 1.42 17.18 7.14
N ARG A 444 2.11 17.75 6.15
CA ARG A 444 1.74 19.05 5.58
C ARG A 444 1.78 19.01 4.06
N LEU A 445 0.67 19.36 3.42
CA LEU A 445 0.65 19.69 2.00
C LEU A 445 1.11 21.15 1.84
N LEU A 446 2.09 21.46 0.98
CA LEU A 446 2.60 22.84 0.88
C LEU A 446 1.80 23.77 -0.02
N GLY A 447 1.03 23.22 -0.95
CA GLY A 447 0.28 23.97 -1.92
C GLY A 447 -0.74 23.08 -2.60
N LEU A 448 -1.63 23.72 -3.34
CA LEU A 448 -2.62 23.02 -4.14
C LEU A 448 -2.85 23.81 -5.43
N GLU A 449 -2.01 23.53 -6.41
CA GLU A 449 -2.03 24.13 -7.74
C GLU A 449 -2.14 23.01 -8.78
N THR A 450 -2.79 23.33 -9.90
CA THR A 450 -2.88 22.39 -11.03
C THR A 450 -1.57 22.35 -11.78
N LEU A 451 -1.37 21.31 -12.59
CA LEU A 451 -0.21 21.12 -13.45
C LEU A 451 -0.13 22.13 -14.62
N SER A 452 -0.96 23.20 -14.65
CA SER A 452 -0.94 24.22 -15.72
C SER A 452 0.39 24.96 -15.86
#